data_AF-A0AAN8S925-F1
#
_entry.id   AF-A0AAN8S925-F1
#
_cell.length_a   1.000
_cell.length_b   1.000
_cell.length_c   1.000
_cell.angle_alpha   90.00
_cell.angle_beta   90.00
_cell.angle_gamma   90.00
#
_symmetry.space_group_name_H-M   'P 1'
#
loop_
_entity.id
_entity.type
_entity.pdbx_description
1 polymer ?
#
loop_
_entity_poly.entity_id
_entity_poly.type
_entity_poly.pdbx_seq_one_letter_code
_entity_poly.pdbx_strand_id
1 'polypeptide(L)'
;MVDCSHEWNPEEMAGNMVLLGANKIKQPVQVKVYRTSVEHFAVVYPTKKVCRPLGVLNLKNTMVEKLPTWRQNYGFTVRQCGFDTPLCSLTFFSESGNQLDRWIDAFTCRNSSIAHTSSLPIVQEDDEL
;
A
#
# COMPACT_ATOMS: atom_id res chain seq x y z
N MET A 1 -39.07 4.68 5.81
CA MET A 1 -38.05 5.11 4.83
C MET A 1 -36.89 4.15 5.01
N VAL A 2 -36.69 3.23 4.06
CA VAL A 2 -35.64 2.21 4.16
C VAL A 2 -34.33 2.90 3.78
N ASP A 3 -33.45 3.07 4.76
CA ASP A 3 -32.09 3.52 4.49
C ASP A 3 -31.34 2.34 3.87
N CYS A 4 -31.19 2.39 2.53
CA CYS A 4 -30.33 1.48 1.81
C CYS A 4 -28.89 1.84 2.16
N SER A 5 -28.36 1.24 3.23
CA SER A 5 -26.94 1.29 3.56
C SER A 5 -26.16 0.80 2.35
N HIS A 6 -25.60 1.74 1.59
CA HIS A 6 -24.65 1.47 0.53
C HIS A 6 -23.50 0.71 1.19
N GLU A 7 -23.34 -0.58 0.88
CA GLU A 7 -22.21 -1.37 1.37
C GLU A 7 -20.93 -0.70 0.86
N TRP A 8 -20.30 0.11 1.70
CA TRP A 8 -19.03 0.76 1.40
C TRP A 8 -18.00 -0.35 1.16
N ASN A 9 -17.55 -0.53 -0.07
CA ASN A 9 -16.47 -1.44 -0.39
C ASN A 9 -15.13 -0.70 -0.29
N PRO A 10 -14.29 -0.97 0.72
CA PRO A 10 -13.00 -0.31 0.86
C PRO A 10 -11.95 -0.83 -0.13
N GLU A 11 -12.27 -1.82 -0.98
CA GLU A 11 -11.36 -2.35 -2.00
C GLU A 11 -11.17 -1.32 -3.13
N GLU A 12 -9.99 -0.72 -3.19
CA GLU A 12 -9.59 0.26 -4.22
C GLU A 12 -9.18 -0.45 -5.52
N MET A 13 -8.46 -1.56 -5.39
CA MET A 13 -7.93 -2.29 -6.54
C MET A 13 -7.62 -3.74 -6.20
N ALA A 14 -7.96 -4.65 -7.11
CA ALA A 14 -7.60 -6.06 -7.00
C ALA A 14 -7.19 -6.63 -8.36
N GLY A 15 -6.28 -7.60 -8.35
CA GLY A 15 -5.86 -8.26 -9.58
C GLY A 15 -4.60 -9.09 -9.42
N ASN A 16 -4.18 -9.71 -10.52
CA ASN A 16 -2.97 -10.50 -10.58
C ASN A 16 -1.77 -9.61 -10.87
N MET A 17 -0.65 -9.92 -10.21
CA MET A 17 0.63 -9.26 -10.39
C MET A 17 1.76 -10.28 -10.28
N VAL A 18 2.98 -9.86 -10.57
CA VAL A 18 4.19 -10.65 -10.29
C VAL A 18 5.02 -9.92 -9.24
N LEU A 19 5.24 -10.57 -8.09
CA LEU A 19 6.13 -10.08 -7.05
C LEU A 19 7.57 -10.57 -7.33
N LEU A 20 8.55 -9.68 -7.18
CA LEU A 20 9.97 -10.06 -7.16
C LEU A 20 10.38 -10.39 -5.73
N GLY A 21 10.62 -11.67 -5.45
CA GLY A 21 11.12 -12.12 -4.16
C GLY A 21 12.60 -11.79 -3.92
N ALA A 22 13.06 -11.95 -2.68
CA ALA A 22 14.42 -11.63 -2.23
C ALA A 22 15.54 -12.26 -3.08
N ASN A 23 15.30 -13.44 -3.66
CA ASN A 23 16.27 -14.15 -4.51
C ASN A 23 16.15 -13.78 -6.00
N LYS A 24 15.51 -12.64 -6.32
CA LYS A 24 15.16 -12.21 -7.69
C LYS A 24 14.24 -13.20 -8.42
N ILE A 25 13.54 -14.04 -7.65
CA ILE A 25 12.57 -15.00 -8.19
C ILE A 25 11.24 -14.28 -8.39
N LYS A 26 10.70 -14.37 -9.60
CA LYS A 26 9.38 -13.85 -9.94
C LYS A 26 8.30 -14.83 -9.47
N GLN A 27 7.37 -14.35 -8.66
CA GLN A 27 6.27 -15.13 -8.13
C GLN A 27 4.94 -14.49 -8.53
N PRO A 28 4.05 -15.23 -9.24
CA PRO A 28 2.69 -14.77 -9.49
C PRO A 28 1.91 -14.66 -8.17
N VAL A 29 1.24 -13.53 -7.99
CA VAL A 29 0.46 -13.20 -6.79
C VAL A 29 -0.86 -12.56 -7.19
N GLN A 30 -1.87 -12.70 -6.33
CA GLN A 30 -3.06 -11.87 -6.36
C GLN A 30 -2.91 -10.79 -5.29
N VAL A 31 -3.14 -9.55 -5.67
CA VAL A 31 -3.03 -8.40 -4.77
C VAL A 31 -4.40 -7.78 -4.61
N LYS A 32 -4.73 -7.35 -3.39
CA LYS A 32 -5.90 -6.56 -3.08
C LYS A 32 -5.51 -5.35 -2.24
N VAL A 33 -5.88 -4.16 -2.66
CA VAL A 33 -5.57 -2.90 -1.98
C VAL A 33 -6.85 -2.39 -1.35
N TYR A 34 -6.76 -2.07 -0.07
CA TYR A 34 -7.86 -1.54 0.72
C TYR A 34 -7.51 -0.16 1.24
N ARG A 35 -8.47 0.76 1.15
CA ARG A 35 -8.38 2.09 1.74
C ARG A 35 -9.64 2.40 2.52
N THR A 36 -9.45 2.82 3.76
CA THR A 36 -10.49 3.38 4.63
C THR A 36 -10.07 4.79 5.04
N SER A 37 -10.89 5.45 5.85
CA SER A 37 -10.56 6.76 6.43
C SER A 37 -9.33 6.70 7.35
N VAL A 38 -9.01 5.53 7.92
CA VAL A 38 -7.96 5.36 8.92
C VAL A 38 -6.92 4.32 8.53
N GLU A 39 -7.09 3.54 7.48
CA GLU A 39 -6.15 2.50 7.06
C GLU A 39 -5.92 2.51 5.55
N HIS A 40 -4.71 2.13 5.13
CA HIS A 40 -4.38 1.94 3.73
C HIS A 40 -3.35 0.81 3.64
N PHE A 41 -3.75 -0.33 3.09
CA PHE A 41 -2.92 -1.52 3.07
C PHE A 41 -3.18 -2.39 1.84
N ALA A 42 -2.19 -3.20 1.47
CA ALA A 42 -2.32 -4.21 0.43
C ALA A 42 -2.18 -5.62 1.03
N VAL A 43 -3.06 -6.53 0.66
CA VAL A 43 -2.96 -7.95 1.00
C VAL A 43 -2.45 -8.71 -0.22
N VAL A 44 -1.41 -9.52 -0.02
CA VAL A 44 -0.78 -10.30 -1.09
C VAL A 44 -1.09 -11.77 -0.87
N TYR A 45 -1.67 -12.42 -1.86
CA TYR A 45 -2.01 -13.84 -1.88
C TYR A 45 -1.18 -14.54 -2.97
N PRO A 46 -0.83 -15.82 -2.80
CA PRO A 46 -0.39 -16.60 -3.95
C PRO A 46 -1.59 -16.90 -4.86
N THR A 47 -1.38 -17.07 -6.17
CA THR A 47 -2.44 -17.31 -7.16
C THR A 47 -3.10 -18.70 -7.09
N LYS A 48 -2.59 -19.64 -6.28
CA LYS A 48 -3.16 -20.99 -6.17
C LYS A 48 -4.43 -20.99 -5.29
N LYS A 49 -5.44 -21.77 -5.70
CA LYS A 49 -6.87 -21.58 -5.38
C LYS A 49 -7.31 -21.63 -3.89
N VAL A 50 -6.46 -21.97 -2.92
CA VAL A 50 -6.80 -21.87 -1.48
C VAL A 50 -5.50 -21.68 -0.69
N CYS A 51 -5.13 -20.44 -0.41
CA CYS A 51 -3.91 -20.15 0.33
C CYS A 51 -4.10 -18.95 1.26
N ARG A 52 -3.45 -19.02 2.43
CA ARG A 52 -3.34 -17.86 3.34
C ARG A 52 -2.59 -16.72 2.63
N PRO A 53 -2.85 -15.46 3.00
CA PRO A 53 -2.03 -14.35 2.54
C PRO A 53 -0.54 -14.62 2.77
N LEU A 54 0.30 -14.26 1.79
CA LEU A 54 1.76 -14.20 1.95
C LEU A 54 2.14 -13.11 2.94
N GLY A 55 1.35 -12.03 2.98
CA GLY A 55 1.57 -10.92 3.90
C GLY A 55 0.61 -9.77 3.64
N VAL A 56 0.70 -8.79 4.54
CA VAL A 56 -0.02 -7.52 4.46
C VAL A 56 1.02 -6.40 4.46
N LEU A 57 0.85 -5.43 3.57
CA LEU A 57 1.70 -4.25 3.44
C LEU A 57 0.94 -3.04 3.96
N ASN A 58 1.48 -2.41 5.00
CA ASN A 58 1.01 -1.08 5.41
C ASN A 58 1.55 -0.04 4.44
N LEU A 59 0.66 0.69 3.76
CA LEU A 59 1.02 1.63 2.70
C LEU A 59 1.15 3.08 3.18
N LYS A 60 0.71 3.40 4.41
CA LYS A 60 0.67 4.79 4.94
C LYS A 60 2.03 5.50 4.93
N ASN A 61 3.10 4.75 5.16
CA ASN A 61 4.45 5.29 5.22
C ASN A 61 5.33 4.60 4.19
N THR A 62 4.84 4.52 2.95
CA THR A 62 5.57 3.92 1.84
C THR A 62 5.81 4.93 0.73
N MET A 63 6.92 4.75 0.04
CA MET A 63 7.26 5.42 -1.19
C MET A 63 7.06 4.45 -2.34
N VAL A 64 6.32 4.89 -3.36
CA VAL A 64 6.06 4.09 -4.56
C VAL A 64 6.82 4.70 -5.73
N GLU A 65 7.71 3.91 -6.34
CA GLU A 65 8.57 4.35 -7.43
C GLU A 65 8.29 3.54 -8.68
N LYS A 66 7.89 4.21 -9.76
CA LYS A 66 7.74 3.57 -11.07
C LYS A 66 9.10 3.11 -11.58
N LEU A 67 9.19 1.85 -12.01
CA LEU A 67 10.41 1.36 -12.65
C LEU A 67 10.54 1.93 -14.07
N PRO A 68 11.77 2.16 -14.54
CA PRO A 68 11.97 2.53 -15.93
C PRO A 68 11.50 1.38 -16.83
N THR A 69 10.75 1.70 -17.87
CA THR A 69 10.18 0.71 -18.78
C THR A 69 11.25 0.18 -19.73
N TRP A 70 11.87 -0.95 -19.39
CA TRP A 70 12.82 -1.65 -20.28
C TRP A 70 12.21 -2.99 -20.71
N ARG A 71 12.13 -3.22 -22.03
CA ARG A 71 11.63 -4.47 -22.63
C ARG A 71 10.26 -4.93 -22.10
N GLN A 72 9.28 -4.02 -22.06
CA GLN A 72 7.89 -4.30 -21.63
C GLN A 72 7.71 -4.77 -20.17
N ASN A 73 8.68 -4.56 -19.28
CA ASN A 73 8.45 -4.76 -17.85
C ASN A 73 7.75 -3.53 -17.27
N TYR A 74 6.45 -3.65 -17.02
CA TYR A 74 5.64 -2.62 -16.37
C TYR A 74 5.64 -2.87 -14.87
N GLY A 75 6.40 -2.12 -14.08
CA GLY A 75 6.51 -2.38 -12.65
C GLY A 75 6.77 -1.14 -11.81
N PHE A 76 6.68 -1.33 -10.51
CA PHE A 76 6.97 -0.33 -9.50
C PHE A 76 7.55 -1.00 -8.26
N THR A 77 8.26 -0.21 -7.46
CA THR A 77 8.80 -0.62 -6.17
C THR A 77 8.07 0.11 -5.06
N VAL A 78 7.75 -0.61 -3.99
CA VAL A 78 7.17 -0.08 -2.76
C VAL A 78 8.24 -0.19 -1.68
N ARG A 79 8.63 0.94 -1.09
CA ARG A 79 9.65 1.00 -0.03
C ARG A 79 9.06 1.61 1.23
N GLN A 80 9.29 1.00 2.39
CA GLN A 80 8.91 1.63 3.65
C GLN A 80 9.83 2.81 3.96
N CYS A 81 9.23 3.97 4.22
CA CYS A 81 9.95 5.16 4.65
C CYS A 81 10.44 4.99 6.10
N GLY A 82 11.61 5.53 6.43
CA GLY A 82 12.23 5.36 7.75
C GLY A 82 13.11 4.12 7.89
N PHE A 83 13.24 3.31 6.83
CA PHE A 83 14.23 2.24 6.74
C PHE A 83 15.15 2.50 5.55
N ASP A 84 16.46 2.66 5.81
CA ASP A 84 17.47 2.89 4.77
C ASP A 84 18.00 1.59 4.15
N THR A 85 17.42 0.44 4.51
CA THR A 85 17.89 -0.84 3.99
C THR A 85 17.21 -1.15 2.65
N PRO A 86 17.97 -1.41 1.57
CA PRO A 86 17.40 -1.74 0.26
C PRO A 86 16.57 -3.05 0.26
N LEU A 87 16.77 -3.90 1.27
CA LEU A 87 15.98 -5.12 1.52
C LEU A 87 14.53 -4.83 1.94
N CYS A 88 14.21 -3.61 2.36
CA CYS A 88 12.87 -3.21 2.79
C CYS A 88 11.99 -2.74 1.62
N SER A 89 12.32 -3.14 0.39
CA SER A 89 11.59 -2.79 -0.81
C SER A 89 10.99 -4.03 -1.49
N LEU A 90 9.75 -3.90 -1.96
CA LEU A 90 9.06 -4.95 -2.72
C LEU A 90 8.77 -4.43 -4.12
N THR A 91 9.15 -5.22 -5.12
CA THR A 91 8.93 -4.86 -6.51
C THR A 91 7.80 -5.68 -7.10
N PHE A 92 6.82 -4.99 -7.68
CA PHE A 92 5.69 -5.59 -8.36
C PHE A 92 5.74 -5.29 -9.85
N PHE A 93 5.37 -6.27 -10.67
CA PHE A 93 5.14 -6.11 -12.09
C PHE A 93 3.66 -6.34 -12.41
N SER A 94 3.09 -5.42 -13.16
CA SER A 94 1.78 -5.55 -13.78
C SER A 94 1.88 -6.43 -15.02
N GLU A 95 0.89 -7.29 -15.24
CA GLU A 95 0.77 -8.10 -16.46
C GLU A 95 0.51 -7.22 -17.70
N SER A 96 -0.04 -6.02 -17.50
CA SER A 96 -0.34 -5.08 -18.57
C SER A 96 0.04 -3.64 -18.20
N GLY A 97 0.65 -2.92 -19.15
CA GLY A 97 1.08 -1.54 -18.96
C GLY A 97 -0.08 -0.56 -18.74
N ASN A 98 -1.27 -0.84 -19.28
CA ASN A 98 -2.45 0.02 -19.14
C ASN A 98 -2.99 0.12 -17.70
N GLN A 99 -2.62 -0.81 -16.82
CA GLN A 99 -3.03 -0.80 -15.41
C GLN A 99 -1.93 -0.29 -14.48
N LEU A 100 -0.70 -0.07 -14.98
CA LEU A 100 0.44 0.27 -14.13
C LEU A 100 0.20 1.54 -13.31
N ASP A 101 -0.30 2.60 -13.96
CA ASP A 101 -0.52 3.87 -13.27
C ASP A 101 -1.67 3.77 -12.26
N ARG A 102 -2.70 2.94 -12.52
CA ARG A 102 -3.76 2.65 -11.54
C ARG A 102 -3.23 1.90 -10.33
N TRP A 103 -2.35 0.92 -10.54
CA TRP A 103 -1.69 0.20 -9.45
C TRP A 103 -0.81 1.14 -8.62
N ILE A 104 0.00 1.98 -9.26
CA ILE A 104 0.83 2.97 -8.57
C ILE A 104 -0.03 3.90 -7.72
N ASP A 105 -1.13 4.40 -8.28
CA ASP A 105 -2.06 5.29 -7.57
C ASP A 105 -2.74 4.58 -6.39
N ALA A 106 -3.20 3.34 -6.58
CA ALA A 106 -3.79 2.53 -5.52
C ALA A 106 -2.80 2.28 -4.37
N PHE A 107 -1.52 2.03 -4.68
CA PHE A 107 -0.47 1.82 -3.68
C PHE A 107 0.02 3.12 -3.01
N THR A 108 -0.14 4.26 -3.68
CA THR A 108 0.34 5.55 -3.16
C THR A 108 -0.56 6.01 -2.02
N CYS A 109 0.02 6.20 -0.83
CA CYS A 109 -0.70 6.87 0.24
C CYS A 109 -0.78 8.36 -0.08
N ARG A 110 -1.98 8.80 -0.47
CA ARG A 110 -2.30 10.22 -0.53
C ARG A 110 -2.51 10.63 0.92
N ASN A 111 -1.45 11.12 1.56
CA ASN A 111 -1.59 11.74 2.87
C ASN A 111 -2.58 12.90 2.70
N SER A 112 -3.86 12.68 2.96
CA SER A 112 -4.68 13.76 3.48
C SER A 112 -3.96 14.11 4.77
N SER A 113 -3.26 15.24 4.77
CA SER A 113 -2.77 15.87 5.98
C SER A 113 -4.01 16.18 6.83
N ILE A 114 -4.55 15.16 7.50
CA ILE A 114 -5.25 15.40 8.73
C ILE A 114 -4.12 15.74 9.68
N ALA A 115 -3.81 17.04 9.70
CA ALA A 115 -3.16 17.68 10.81
C ALA A 115 -4.04 17.42 12.03
N HIS A 116 -3.94 16.22 12.60
CA HIS A 116 -4.27 16.03 13.99
C HIS A 116 -3.17 16.79 14.73
N THR A 117 -3.44 18.08 14.97
CA THR A 117 -2.80 18.84 16.03
C THR A 117 -3.21 18.17 17.34
N SER A 118 -2.61 17.02 17.66
CA SER A 118 -2.63 16.50 19.02
C SER A 118 -1.65 17.35 19.83
N SER A 119 -2.00 18.62 20.00
CA SER A 119 -1.46 19.43 21.09
C SER A 119 -2.00 18.79 22.36
N LEU A 120 -1.12 18.06 23.04
CA LEU A 120 -1.36 17.66 24.42
C LEU A 120 -1.58 18.95 25.23
N PRO A 121 -2.55 18.99 26.15
CA PRO A 121 -2.73 20.16 27.02
C PRO A 121 -1.45 20.34 27.85
N ILE A 122 -0.84 21.52 27.72
CA ILE A 122 0.31 21.92 28.55
C ILE A 122 -0.25 22.20 29.95
N VAL A 123 0.17 21.41 30.93
CA VAL A 123 -0.06 21.69 32.35
C VAL A 123 0.87 22.85 32.72
N GLN A 124 0.30 24.01 33.07
CA GLN A 124 1.05 25.06 33.77
C GLN A 124 1.27 24.58 35.20
N GLU A 125 2.53 24.39 35.59
CA GLU A 125 2.90 24.30 37.00
C GLU A 125 2.91 25.74 37.54
N ASP A 126 2.07 26.01 38.54
CA ASP A 126 2.07 27.29 39.25
C ASP A 126 3.36 27.37 40.09
N ASP A 127 4.29 28.24 39.69
CA ASP A 127 5.43 28.64 40.52
C ASP A 127 4.90 29.44 41.73
N GLU A 128 4.78 28.79 42.89
CA GLU A 128 4.64 29.46 44.18
C GLU A 128 5.99 30.07 44.60
N LEU A 129 6.17 31.39 44.39
CA LEU A 129 7.19 32.21 45.06
C LEU A 129 6.64 33.59 45.45
#